data_AF-A0A564Y5F5-F1
#
_entry.id   AF-A0A564Y5F5-F1
#
_cell.length_a   1.000
_cell.length_b   1.000
_cell.length_c   1.000
_cell.angle_alpha   90.00
_cell.angle_beta   90.00
_cell.angle_gamma   90.00
#
_symmetry.space_group_name_H-M   'P 1'
#
loop_
_entity.id
_entity.type
_entity.pdbx_description
1 polymer ?
#
loop_
_entity_poly.entity_id
_entity_poly.type
_entity_poly.pdbx_seq_one_letter_code
_entity_poly.pdbx_strand_id
1 'polypeptide(L)'
;NEGAYLRSIWNIIDFVVVATGLLAYILPNLNQPALRALRVLRPIKLVTGFESLQIVLKSIFRAMAPLLQIGLLLLFAITIFAIVGLEFYSGGFHMTCFDERNPDVLPDSIPNSKSLVPCNIGNESSKGFFNAAHGSFRCPSGYICKGYWEGPNFGIT
;
A
#
# COMPACT_ATOMS: atom_id res chain seq x y z
N ASN A 1 -18.81 10.31 40.89
CA ASN A 1 -19.90 10.50 39.89
C ASN A 1 -19.94 9.32 38.94
N GLU A 2 -20.78 8.34 39.21
CA GLU A 2 -20.85 7.05 38.47
C GLU A 2 -21.72 7.06 37.21
N GLY A 3 -22.15 8.24 36.74
CA GLY A 3 -23.03 8.39 35.56
C GLY A 3 -22.50 9.34 34.49
N ALA A 4 -21.19 9.57 34.39
CA ALA A 4 -20.62 10.52 33.44
C ALA A 4 -20.86 10.10 31.98
N TYR A 5 -21.55 10.93 31.21
CA TYR A 5 -21.99 10.68 29.82
C TYR A 5 -20.86 10.25 28.87
N LEU A 6 -19.66 10.81 29.03
CA LEU A 6 -18.48 10.53 28.20
C LEU A 6 -17.78 9.20 28.52
N ARG A 7 -18.17 8.46 29.58
CA ARG A 7 -17.55 7.17 29.90
C ARG A 7 -18.11 6.01 29.07
N SER A 8 -19.27 6.21 28.44
CA SER A 8 -19.87 5.23 27.52
C SER A 8 -19.33 5.43 26.11
N ILE A 9 -18.66 4.41 25.57
CA ILE A 9 -18.13 4.40 24.19
C ILE A 9 -19.25 4.66 23.17
N TRP A 10 -20.46 4.16 23.44
CA TRP A 10 -21.62 4.35 22.58
C TRP A 10 -22.06 5.82 22.49
N ASN A 11 -21.97 6.56 23.59
CA ASN A 11 -22.29 7.99 23.64
C ASN A 11 -21.22 8.82 22.94
N ILE A 12 -19.94 8.41 23.00
CA ILE A 12 -18.85 9.06 22.26
C ILE A 12 -19.06 8.89 20.74
N ILE A 13 -19.43 7.69 20.29
CA ILE A 13 -19.69 7.42 18.87
C ILE A 13 -20.86 8.27 18.37
N ASP A 14 -21.95 8.36 19.14
CA ASP A 14 -23.09 9.21 18.77
C ASP A 14 -22.70 10.70 18.69
N PHE A 15 -21.90 11.19 19.65
CA PHE A 15 -21.37 12.56 19.62
C PHE A 15 -20.52 12.84 18.37
N VAL A 16 -19.63 11.92 17.96
CA VAL A 16 -18.80 12.07 16.75
C VAL A 16 -19.68 12.11 15.48
N VAL A 17 -20.70 11.26 15.41
CA VAL A 17 -21.63 11.25 14.27
C VAL A 17 -22.43 12.55 14.19
N VAL A 18 -22.90 13.06 15.33
CA VAL A 18 -23.61 14.35 15.39
C VAL A 18 -22.67 15.50 15.03
N ALA A 19 -21.44 15.52 15.56
CA ALA A 19 -20.44 16.54 15.29
C ALA A 19 -20.02 16.58 13.80
N THR A 20 -19.83 15.42 13.17
CA THR A 20 -19.51 15.35 11.72
C THR A 20 -20.68 15.81 10.85
N GLY A 21 -21.93 15.53 11.25
CA GLY A 21 -23.13 16.05 10.59
C GLY A 21 -23.28 17.57 10.73
N LEU A 22 -23.00 18.11 11.92
CA LEU A 22 -23.02 19.53 12.20
C LEU A 22 -21.90 20.28 11.47
N LEU A 23 -20.69 19.70 11.43
CA LEU A 23 -19.55 20.27 10.71
C LEU A 23 -19.82 20.35 9.21
N ALA A 24 -20.46 19.33 8.63
CA ALA A 24 -20.87 19.31 7.23
C ALA A 24 -22.00 20.32 6.91
N TYR A 25 -22.76 20.75 7.92
CA TYR A 25 -23.79 21.78 7.77
C TYR A 25 -23.21 23.20 7.87
N ILE A 26 -22.29 23.45 8.81
CA ILE A 26 -21.73 24.78 9.07
C ILE A 26 -20.63 25.15 8.06
N LEU A 27 -19.86 24.17 7.55
CA LEU A 27 -18.74 24.42 6.63
C LEU A 27 -19.02 23.85 5.23
N PRO A 28 -19.88 24.50 4.40
CA PRO A 28 -20.11 24.09 3.02
C PRO A 28 -18.91 24.37 2.09
N ASN A 29 -17.94 25.18 2.54
CA ASN A 29 -16.78 25.63 1.75
C ASN A 29 -15.52 24.77 1.93
N LEU A 30 -15.51 23.77 2.82
CA LEU A 30 -14.43 22.79 2.86
C LEU A 30 -14.65 21.79 1.71
N ASN A 31 -13.61 21.55 0.92
CA ASN A 31 -13.57 20.66 -0.24
C ASN A 31 -14.68 19.58 -0.27
N GLN A 32 -15.64 19.76 -1.19
CA GLN A 32 -16.81 18.90 -1.45
C GLN A 32 -16.56 17.37 -1.38
N PRO A 33 -15.44 16.81 -1.89
CA PRO A 33 -15.23 15.35 -1.83
C PRO A 33 -14.98 14.82 -0.41
N ALA A 34 -14.26 15.56 0.45
CA ALA A 34 -13.96 15.13 1.82
C ALA A 34 -15.23 15.11 2.70
N LEU A 35 -16.09 16.13 2.57
CA LEU A 35 -17.38 16.17 3.26
C LEU A 35 -18.36 15.10 2.75
N ARG A 36 -18.23 14.67 1.49
CA ARG A 36 -19.00 13.54 0.93
C ARG A 36 -18.58 12.21 1.57
N ALA A 37 -17.29 12.02 1.83
CA ALA A 37 -16.76 10.84 2.52
C ALA A 37 -17.26 10.75 3.98
N LEU A 38 -17.41 11.89 4.68
CA LEU A 38 -17.97 11.91 6.05
C LEU A 38 -19.41 11.38 6.13
N ARG A 39 -20.17 11.41 5.02
CA ARG A 39 -21.52 10.82 4.97
C ARG A 39 -21.48 9.29 5.09
N VAL A 40 -20.32 8.64 4.85
CA VAL A 40 -20.12 7.19 5.05
C VAL A 40 -20.15 6.79 6.52
N LEU A 41 -20.07 7.75 7.46
CA LEU A 41 -20.25 7.51 8.89
C LEU A 41 -21.73 7.43 9.31
N ARG A 42 -22.69 7.87 8.49
CA ARG A 42 -24.14 7.83 8.82
C ARG A 42 -24.68 6.43 9.14
N PRO A 43 -24.30 5.36 8.42
CA PRO A 43 -24.71 3.99 8.76
C PRO A 43 -24.25 3.53 10.15
N ILE A 44 -23.19 4.14 10.72
CA ILE A 44 -22.71 3.82 12.07
C ILE A 44 -23.77 4.19 13.13
N LYS A 45 -24.61 5.20 12.87
CA LYS A 45 -25.73 5.58 13.76
C LYS A 45 -26.80 4.49 13.88
N LEU A 46 -26.96 3.66 12.85
CA LEU A 46 -27.89 2.53 12.90
C LEU A 46 -27.40 1.47 13.89
N VAL A 47 -26.08 1.29 13.99
CA VAL A 47 -25.47 0.35 14.95
C VAL A 47 -25.60 0.83 16.39
N THR A 48 -25.53 2.15 16.63
CA THR A 48 -25.69 2.72 17.97
C THR A 48 -27.15 2.84 18.41
N GLY A 49 -28.10 2.91 17.47
CA GLY A 49 -29.53 3.05 17.77
C GLY A 49 -30.25 1.77 18.19
N PHE A 50 -29.75 0.58 17.81
CA PHE A 50 -30.36 -0.71 18.15
C PHE A 50 -29.44 -1.54 19.06
N GLU A 51 -29.88 -1.85 20.27
CA GLU A 51 -29.13 -2.60 21.28
C GLU A 51 -28.68 -3.99 20.77
N SER A 52 -29.47 -4.62 19.90
CA SER A 52 -29.13 -5.90 19.26
C SER A 52 -27.83 -5.86 18.45
N LEU A 53 -27.55 -4.75 17.75
CA LEU A 53 -26.32 -4.60 16.95
C LEU A 53 -25.10 -4.31 17.81
N GLN A 54 -25.29 -3.64 18.94
CA GLN A 54 -24.23 -3.35 19.91
C GLN A 54 -23.64 -4.63 20.52
N ILE A 55 -24.51 -5.61 20.81
CA ILE A 55 -24.11 -6.91 21.34
C ILE A 55 -23.26 -7.69 20.32
N VAL A 56 -23.66 -7.66 19.05
CA VAL A 56 -22.92 -8.30 17.95
C VAL A 56 -21.56 -7.63 17.74
N LEU A 57 -21.48 -6.30 17.75
CA LEU A 57 -20.22 -5.59 17.60
C LEU A 57 -19.26 -5.90 18.77
N LYS A 58 -19.80 -5.96 19.99
CA LYS A 58 -19.04 -6.32 21.20
C LYS A 58 -18.49 -7.75 21.14
N SER A 59 -19.24 -8.70 20.57
CA SER A 59 -18.75 -10.07 20.38
C SER A 59 -17.63 -10.13 19.35
N ILE A 60 -17.72 -9.37 18.26
CA ILE A 60 -16.67 -9.25 17.23
C ILE A 60 -15.38 -8.69 17.85
N PHE A 61 -15.45 -7.56 18.56
CA PHE A 61 -14.26 -6.98 19.19
C PHE A 61 -13.61 -7.91 20.22
N ARG A 62 -14.43 -8.67 20.98
CA ARG A 62 -13.90 -9.66 21.92
C ARG A 62 -13.18 -10.80 21.20
N ALA A 63 -13.67 -11.21 20.03
CA ALA A 63 -13.00 -12.19 19.18
C ALA A 63 -11.74 -11.64 18.52
N MET A 64 -11.67 -10.34 18.20
CA MET A 64 -10.49 -9.68 17.61
C MET A 64 -9.31 -9.55 18.58
N ALA A 65 -9.55 -9.43 19.89
CA ALA A 65 -8.49 -9.29 20.88
C ALA A 65 -7.42 -10.41 20.84
N PRO A 66 -7.76 -11.71 20.80
CA PRO A 66 -6.76 -12.77 20.63
C PRO A 66 -6.12 -12.78 19.23
N LEU A 67 -6.87 -12.39 18.19
CA LEU A 67 -6.33 -12.27 16.81
C LEU A 67 -5.24 -11.19 16.71
N LEU A 68 -5.33 -10.11 17.50
CA LEU A 68 -4.31 -9.06 17.54
C LEU A 68 -2.93 -9.56 17.99
N GLN A 69 -2.88 -10.54 18.90
CA GLN A 69 -1.60 -11.11 19.35
C GLN A 69 -0.88 -11.85 18.21
N ILE A 70 -1.63 -12.64 17.44
CA ILE A 70 -1.12 -13.33 16.24
C ILE A 70 -0.79 -12.30 15.16
N GLY A 71 -1.64 -11.29 14.98
CA GLY A 71 -1.42 -10.19 14.04
C GLY A 71 -0.15 -9.40 14.33
N LEU A 72 0.18 -9.17 15.61
CA LEU A 72 1.40 -8.49 16.01
C LEU A 72 2.65 -9.33 15.71
N LEU A 73 2.58 -10.65 15.93
CA LEU A 73 3.64 -11.57 15.52
C LEU A 73 3.84 -11.56 14.00
N LEU A 74 2.75 -11.60 13.22
CA LEU A 74 2.81 -11.53 11.76
C LEU A 74 3.39 -10.19 11.27
N LEU A 75 3.00 -9.07 11.87
CA LEU A 75 3.54 -7.76 11.54
C LEU A 75 5.06 -7.73 11.77
N PHE A 76 5.52 -8.26 12.90
CA PHE A 76 6.94 -8.33 13.21
C PHE A 76 7.71 -9.19 12.19
N ALA A 77 7.16 -10.35 11.81
CA ALA A 77 7.74 -11.20 10.78
C ALA A 77 7.81 -10.49 9.41
N ILE A 78 6.71 -9.85 8.97
CA ILE A 78 6.67 -9.07 7.73
C ILE A 78 7.72 -7.95 7.76
N THR A 79 7.89 -7.27 8.89
CA THR A 79 8.87 -6.19 9.05
C THR A 79 10.30 -6.70 8.87
N ILE A 80 10.64 -7.86 9.46
CA ILE A 80 11.96 -8.47 9.26
C ILE A 80 12.19 -8.81 7.79
N PHE A 81 11.24 -9.49 7.14
CA PHE A 81 11.36 -9.83 5.73
C PHE A 81 11.41 -8.60 4.82
N ALA A 82 10.71 -7.52 5.18
CA ALA A 82 10.74 -6.26 4.43
C ALA A 82 12.11 -5.58 4.53
N ILE A 83 12.73 -5.53 5.72
CA ILE A 83 14.07 -4.95 5.90
C ILE A 83 15.09 -5.78 5.13
N VAL A 84 15.08 -7.11 5.29
CA VAL A 84 15.97 -8.01 4.55
C VAL A 84 15.75 -7.85 3.05
N GLY A 85 14.49 -7.86 2.59
CA GLY A 85 14.16 -7.67 1.17
C GLY A 85 14.65 -6.33 0.63
N LEU A 86 14.49 -5.23 1.38
CA LEU A 86 14.97 -3.92 0.96
C LEU A 86 16.49 -3.92 0.80
N GLU A 87 17.24 -4.46 1.76
CA GLU A 87 18.70 -4.52 1.67
C GLU A 87 19.20 -5.34 0.47
N PHE A 88 18.54 -6.47 0.17
CA PHE A 88 18.94 -7.34 -0.95
C PHE A 88 18.48 -6.84 -2.32
N TYR A 89 17.30 -6.22 -2.41
CA TYR A 89 16.68 -5.84 -3.69
C TYR A 89 16.70 -4.32 -3.97
N SER A 90 17.26 -3.51 -3.08
CA SER A 90 17.40 -2.06 -3.28
C SER A 90 18.08 -1.75 -4.61
N GLY A 91 17.48 -0.85 -5.39
CA GLY A 91 18.01 -0.40 -6.69
C GLY A 91 17.91 -1.41 -7.84
N GLY A 92 17.57 -2.68 -7.59
CA GLY A 92 17.47 -3.70 -8.63
C GLY A 92 16.27 -3.51 -9.57
N PHE A 93 15.15 -2.99 -9.05
CA PHE A 93 13.92 -2.79 -9.82
C PHE A 93 13.88 -1.51 -10.67
N HIS A 94 14.89 -0.64 -10.54
CA HIS A 94 15.03 0.56 -11.38
C HIS A 94 15.79 0.32 -12.69
N MET A 95 16.30 -0.89 -12.88
CA MET A 95 17.09 -1.29 -14.03
C MET A 95 16.21 -2.00 -15.04
N THR A 96 16.23 -1.60 -16.31
CA THR A 96 15.57 -2.34 -17.39
C THR A 96 16.37 -2.28 -18.68
N CYS A 97 15.94 -3.02 -19.70
CA CYS A 97 16.61 -3.08 -20.99
C CYS A 97 16.19 -1.88 -21.86
N PHE A 98 17.14 -1.06 -22.25
CA PHE A 98 16.98 0.06 -23.20
C PHE A 98 17.57 -0.32 -24.56
N ASP A 99 17.00 0.19 -25.64
CA ASP A 99 17.55 0.00 -26.99
C ASP A 99 18.89 0.76 -27.11
N GLU A 100 19.93 0.09 -27.62
CA GLU A 100 21.26 0.67 -27.83
C GLU A 100 21.23 1.89 -28.77
N ARG A 101 20.26 1.93 -29.69
CA ARG A 101 20.10 3.06 -30.64
C ARG A 101 19.47 4.29 -30.01
N ASN A 102 18.68 4.12 -28.95
CA ASN A 102 17.94 5.20 -28.32
C ASN A 102 17.89 5.01 -26.79
N PRO A 103 19.03 5.21 -26.11
CA PRO A 103 19.21 4.83 -24.70
C PRO A 103 18.55 5.78 -23.68
N ASP A 104 17.88 6.84 -24.15
CA ASP A 104 17.28 7.89 -23.32
C ASP A 104 15.74 7.82 -23.27
N VAL A 105 15.12 6.96 -24.08
CA VAL A 105 13.66 6.75 -24.07
C VAL A 105 13.37 5.36 -23.54
N LEU A 106 12.43 5.29 -22.59
CA LEU A 106 11.95 4.04 -22.04
C LEU A 106 11.18 3.24 -23.11
N PRO A 107 11.53 1.98 -23.40
CA PRO A 107 10.81 1.18 -24.39
C PRO A 107 9.47 0.70 -23.84
N ASP A 108 8.43 0.69 -24.68
CA ASP A 108 7.11 0.17 -24.32
C ASP A 108 7.09 -1.36 -24.18
N SER A 109 8.01 -2.05 -24.86
CA SER A 109 8.14 -3.51 -24.83
C SER A 109 9.56 -3.97 -25.12
N ILE A 110 9.90 -5.17 -24.63
CA ILE A 110 11.22 -5.81 -24.81
C ILE A 110 11.01 -7.08 -25.64
N PRO A 111 11.93 -7.47 -26.53
CA PRO A 111 11.86 -8.75 -27.20
C PRO A 111 11.71 -9.90 -26.18
N ASN A 112 10.73 -10.78 -26.38
CA ASN A 112 10.38 -11.90 -25.50
C ASN A 112 9.67 -11.54 -24.18
N SER A 113 9.29 -10.28 -23.95
CA SER A 113 8.44 -9.89 -22.81
C SER A 113 7.39 -8.85 -23.20
N LYS A 114 6.15 -9.05 -22.76
CA LYS A 114 5.04 -8.10 -22.99
C LYS A 114 5.12 -6.85 -22.11
N SER A 115 5.95 -6.89 -21.06
CA SER A 115 6.14 -5.80 -20.10
C SER A 115 7.62 -5.59 -19.85
N LEU A 116 7.97 -4.40 -19.37
CA LEU A 116 9.30 -4.12 -18.84
C LEU A 116 9.60 -5.07 -17.68
N VAL A 117 10.82 -5.60 -17.67
CA VAL A 117 11.32 -6.53 -16.66
C VAL A 117 12.64 -6.03 -16.12
N PRO A 118 12.94 -6.30 -14.83
CA PRO A 118 14.19 -5.87 -14.24
C PRO A 118 15.37 -6.66 -14.81
N CYS A 119 16.45 -5.96 -15.13
CA CYS A 119 17.72 -6.56 -15.54
C CYS A 119 18.80 -6.26 -14.49
N ASN A 120 19.86 -7.08 -14.43
CA ASN A 120 20.97 -6.86 -13.50
C ASN A 120 22.24 -6.53 -14.28
N ILE A 121 22.91 -5.44 -13.90
CA ILE A 121 24.23 -5.08 -14.41
C ILE A 121 25.26 -5.91 -13.63
N GLY A 122 25.68 -7.03 -14.19
CA GLY A 122 26.90 -7.69 -13.74
C GLY A 122 28.08 -6.72 -13.83
N ASN A 123 29.00 -6.75 -12.86
CA ASN A 123 30.14 -5.83 -12.73
C ASN A 123 30.70 -5.36 -14.09
N GLU A 124 30.88 -4.03 -14.20
CA GLU A 124 31.07 -3.19 -15.40
C GLU A 124 32.23 -3.57 -16.35
N SER A 125 33.00 -4.62 -16.09
CA SER A 125 34.19 -4.97 -16.88
C SER A 125 33.90 -5.91 -18.05
N SER A 126 32.65 -6.16 -18.42
CA SER A 126 32.35 -6.95 -19.62
C SER A 126 31.02 -6.53 -20.23
N LYS A 127 31.08 -5.91 -21.41
CA LYS A 127 29.99 -5.94 -22.40
C LYS A 127 29.77 -7.39 -22.83
N GLY A 128 29.18 -8.19 -21.95
CA GLY A 128 29.18 -9.63 -22.07
C GLY A 128 28.00 -10.26 -21.35
N PHE A 129 27.24 -11.00 -22.13
CA PHE A 129 26.20 -11.99 -21.80
C PHE A 129 26.47 -12.86 -20.54
N PHE A 130 27.69 -12.87 -19.98
CA PHE A 130 28.16 -13.83 -18.97
C PHE A 130 28.18 -13.33 -17.52
N ASN A 131 28.06 -12.02 -17.23
CA ASN A 131 28.17 -11.50 -15.85
C ASN A 131 26.83 -11.24 -15.14
N ALA A 132 25.69 -11.47 -15.80
CA ALA A 132 24.39 -11.34 -15.17
C ALA A 132 24.24 -12.37 -14.04
N ALA A 133 23.85 -11.92 -12.84
CA ALA A 133 23.58 -12.80 -11.71
C ALA A 133 22.71 -13.99 -12.15
N HIS A 134 23.09 -15.21 -11.78
CA HIS A 134 22.39 -16.42 -12.22
C HIS A 134 20.90 -16.33 -11.86
N GLY A 135 20.02 -16.48 -12.88
CA GLY A 135 18.58 -16.36 -12.73
C GLY A 135 17.99 -14.97 -13.03
N SER A 136 18.81 -13.95 -13.28
CA SER A 136 18.33 -12.62 -13.72
C SER A 136 17.96 -12.61 -15.21
N PHE A 137 17.00 -11.75 -15.58
CA PHE A 137 16.61 -11.56 -16.98
C PHE A 137 17.77 -10.94 -17.77
N ARG A 138 18.12 -11.57 -18.90
CA ARG A 138 19.19 -11.10 -19.78
C ARG A 138 18.58 -10.31 -20.93
N CYS A 139 19.06 -9.08 -21.12
CA CYS A 139 18.64 -8.26 -22.24
C CYS A 139 19.00 -8.93 -23.58
N PRO A 140 18.09 -8.87 -24.57
CA PRO A 140 18.36 -9.40 -25.92
C PRO A 140 19.43 -8.57 -26.64
N SER A 141 19.97 -9.11 -27.74
CA SER A 141 20.98 -8.42 -28.55
C SER A 141 20.49 -7.04 -29.04
N GLY A 142 21.33 -6.02 -28.89
CA GLY A 142 20.98 -4.63 -29.22
C GLY A 142 20.26 -3.87 -28.09
N TYR A 143 20.12 -4.47 -26.90
CA TYR A 143 19.61 -3.81 -25.71
C TYR A 143 20.67 -3.78 -24.60
N ILE A 144 20.72 -2.67 -23.87
CA ILE A 144 21.62 -2.43 -22.74
C ILE A 144 20.82 -2.31 -21.44
N CYS A 145 21.34 -2.84 -20.34
CA CYS A 145 20.71 -2.69 -19.03
C CYS A 145 21.07 -1.33 -18.42
N LYS A 146 20.09 -0.48 -18.13
CA LYS A 146 20.31 0.90 -17.62
C LYS A 146 19.27 1.26 -16.55
N GLY A 147 19.63 2.16 -15.65
CA GLY A 147 18.88 2.54 -14.46
C GLY A 147 18.02 3.79 -14.55
N TYR A 148 17.03 3.81 -15.43
CA TYR A 148 16.13 4.97 -15.63
C TYR A 148 14.64 4.61 -15.55
N TRP A 149 14.33 3.39 -15.12
CA TRP A 149 12.95 2.94 -14.99
C TRP A 149 12.38 3.28 -13.62
N GLU A 150 11.16 3.80 -13.55
CA GLU A 150 10.45 4.10 -12.31
C GLU A 150 10.16 2.83 -11.50
N GLY A 151 10.05 1.68 -12.17
CA GLY A 151 9.87 0.37 -11.58
C GLY A 151 8.62 -0.35 -12.09
N PRO A 152 8.45 -1.63 -11.74
CA PRO A 152 7.30 -2.42 -12.18
C PRO A 152 5.99 -1.86 -11.62
N ASN A 153 4.91 -2.03 -12.38
CA ASN A 153 3.57 -1.56 -12.02
C ASN A 153 3.53 -0.06 -11.63
N PHE A 154 4.20 0.81 -12.40
CA PHE A 154 4.28 2.26 -12.13
C PHE A 154 4.98 2.59 -10.80
N GLY A 155 6.04 1.85 -10.47
CA GLY A 155 6.83 2.06 -9.25
C GLY A 155 6.16 1.60 -7.95
N ILE A 156 5.10 0.78 -8.04
CA ILE A 156 4.36 0.29 -6.86
C ILE A 156 5.05 -0.92 -6.22
N THR A 157 5.62 -1.80 -7.04
CA THR A 157 6.15 -3.11 -6.63
C THR A 157 7.67 -3.15 -6.64
#